data_AF-A0A2T1DWW0-F1
#
_entry.id   AF-A0A2T1DWW0-F1
#
_cell.length_a   1.000
_cell.length_b   1.000
_cell.length_c   1.000
_cell.angle_alpha   90.00
_cell.angle_beta   90.00
_cell.angle_gamma   90.00
#
_symmetry.space_group_name_H-M   'P 1'
#
loop_
_entity.id
_entity.type
_entity.pdbx_description
1 polymer ?
#
loop_
_entity_poly.entity_id
_entity_poly.type
_entity_poly.pdbx_seq_one_letter_code
_entity_poly.pdbx_strand_id
1 'polypeptide(L)'
;MENNPVQELLVVATQKYGVLNFAEKKLFTLAQEKFQELSASEYELFRAIANGKRIDYQTGVVVDDQPENASQWGEERTLRGDRLRWLCIEPAVWQLCLPQGLDVAGAKIEGALNLSFSDIAIPLRFAYCSFAEPLRLQQTTLRRLDLSGTRLAPSQIETVSTEAAVPTSIDAREVEVTGSILLLQGFVAEGTVILRGARIEGNLDCSKGQFLQPALALDLEGASVKGNVNLSHKFKAQGTVNLFSATIGSNLQCDSGQFLHAETALTAHRVNVTGHVFLREGFEAKGTVILVGATIGGTLECEGKFLHAETALNVH
;
A
#
# COMPACT_ATOMS: atom_id res chain seq x y z
N MET A 1 31.96 -13.50 28.24
CA MET A 1 31.07 -13.04 27.16
C MET A 1 31.82 -11.95 26.44
N GLU A 2 32.50 -12.31 25.35
CA GLU A 2 33.35 -11.39 24.58
C GLU A 2 32.48 -10.34 23.90
N ASN A 3 32.66 -9.09 24.29
CA ASN A 3 32.23 -7.92 23.51
C ASN A 3 33.05 -7.94 22.21
N ASN A 4 32.51 -8.58 21.17
CA ASN A 4 33.04 -8.43 19.82
C ASN A 4 32.92 -6.93 19.46
N PRO A 5 34.00 -6.22 19.11
CA PRO A 5 33.88 -4.83 18.70
C PRO A 5 32.92 -4.76 17.52
N VAL A 6 31.95 -3.84 17.58
CA VAL A 6 31.01 -3.59 16.49
C VAL A 6 31.84 -3.38 15.23
N GLN A 7 31.86 -4.39 14.35
CA GLN A 7 32.58 -4.28 13.09
C GLN A 7 31.87 -3.22 12.25
N GLU A 8 32.65 -2.29 11.71
CA GLU A 8 32.15 -1.22 10.86
C GLU A 8 31.32 -1.82 9.71
N LEU A 9 30.10 -1.30 9.47
CA LEU A 9 29.20 -1.87 8.47
C LEU A 9 29.86 -1.94 7.09
N LEU A 10 30.69 -0.95 6.75
CA LEU A 10 31.45 -0.91 5.51
C LEU A 10 32.50 -2.04 5.42
N VAL A 11 33.13 -2.40 6.53
CA VAL A 11 34.10 -3.52 6.58
C VAL A 11 33.39 -4.84 6.35
N VAL A 12 32.25 -5.07 7.01
CA VAL A 12 31.42 -6.27 6.80
C VAL A 12 30.94 -6.37 5.35
N ALA A 13 30.48 -5.25 4.78
CA ALA A 13 30.08 -5.21 3.36
C ALA A 13 31.25 -5.54 2.42
N THR A 14 32.45 -5.01 2.70
CA THR A 14 33.65 -5.30 1.90
C THR A 14 34.05 -6.78 2.00
N GLN A 15 33.93 -7.38 3.18
CA GLN A 15 34.18 -8.82 3.37
C GLN A 15 33.15 -9.69 2.63
N LYS A 16 31.86 -9.33 2.69
CA LYS A 16 30.77 -10.09 2.05
C LYS A 16 30.79 -9.98 0.52
N TYR A 17 31.13 -8.81 -0.02
CA TYR A 17 30.92 -8.49 -1.43
C TYR A 17 32.20 -8.19 -2.23
N GLY A 18 33.36 -8.16 -1.57
CA GLY A 18 34.62 -7.81 -2.19
C GLY A 18 34.73 -6.32 -2.50
N VAL A 19 35.09 -5.98 -3.74
CA VAL A 19 35.31 -4.59 -4.14
C VAL A 19 33.97 -3.87 -4.30
N LEU A 20 33.71 -2.93 -3.38
CA LEU A 20 32.53 -2.07 -3.43
C LEU A 20 32.72 -0.89 -4.40
N ASN A 21 31.66 -0.55 -5.14
CA ASN A 21 31.60 0.64 -5.98
C ASN A 21 31.40 1.92 -5.14
N PHE A 22 31.42 3.08 -5.79
CA PHE A 22 31.30 4.37 -5.09
C PHE A 22 29.97 4.53 -4.33
N ALA A 23 28.85 4.15 -4.95
CA ALA A 23 27.53 4.26 -4.34
C ALA A 23 27.37 3.29 -3.16
N GLU A 24 27.84 2.05 -3.30
CA GLU A 24 27.86 1.06 -2.23
C GLU A 24 28.68 1.56 -1.04
N LYS A 25 29.91 2.05 -1.26
CA LYS A 25 30.75 2.62 -0.20
C LYS A 25 30.06 3.77 0.51
N LYS A 26 29.55 4.74 -0.26
CA LYS A 26 28.86 5.91 0.31
C LYS A 26 27.65 5.49 1.14
N LEU A 27 26.83 4.57 0.63
CA LEU A 27 25.63 4.10 1.33
C LEU A 27 25.98 3.38 2.64
N PHE A 28 26.96 2.47 2.64
CA PHE A 28 27.35 1.76 3.86
C PHE A 28 28.04 2.66 4.88
N THR A 29 28.80 3.68 4.44
CA THR A 29 29.33 4.71 5.33
C THR A 29 28.21 5.50 6.02
N LEU A 30 27.24 6.00 5.25
CA LEU A 30 26.09 6.72 5.80
C LEU A 30 25.23 5.84 6.72
N ALA A 31 25.08 4.56 6.37
CA ALA A 31 24.36 3.60 7.20
C ALA A 31 25.02 3.41 8.57
N GLN A 32 26.36 3.40 8.61
CA GLN A 32 27.13 3.21 9.84
C GLN A 32 27.01 4.38 10.82
N GLU A 33 26.79 5.59 10.30
CA GLU A 33 26.49 6.76 11.14
C GLU A 33 25.12 6.64 11.83
N LYS A 34 24.21 5.84 11.27
CA LYS A 34 22.82 5.73 11.75
C LYS A 34 22.53 4.44 12.51
N PHE A 35 23.14 3.33 12.13
CA PHE A 35 22.80 2.00 12.61
C PHE A 35 24.03 1.29 13.17
N GLN A 36 23.84 0.60 14.30
CA GLN A 36 24.88 -0.23 14.91
C GLN A 36 25.11 -1.53 14.12
N GLU A 37 24.05 -2.05 13.50
CA GLU A 37 24.06 -3.32 12.77
C GLU A 37 23.04 -3.32 11.63
N LEU A 38 23.29 -4.18 10.65
CA LEU A 38 22.34 -4.55 9.59
C LEU A 38 22.21 -6.08 9.54
N SER A 39 21.02 -6.57 9.23
CA SER A 39 20.80 -8.00 8.96
C SER A 39 21.39 -8.39 7.60
N ALA A 40 21.54 -9.70 7.35
CA ALA A 40 22.06 -10.19 6.07
C ALA A 40 21.21 -9.74 4.87
N SER A 41 19.89 -9.75 5.03
CA SER A 41 18.90 -9.26 4.05
C SER A 41 19.03 -7.75 3.83
N GLU A 42 19.22 -6.94 4.88
CA GLU A 42 19.40 -5.49 4.76
C GLU A 42 20.70 -5.14 4.03
N TYR A 43 21.79 -5.87 4.28
CA TYR A 43 23.01 -5.73 3.49
C TYR A 43 22.77 -5.98 1.99
N GLU A 44 21.90 -6.91 1.64
CA GLU A 44 21.55 -7.23 0.25
C GLU A 44 20.68 -6.15 -0.37
N LEU A 45 19.69 -5.66 0.39
CA LEU A 45 18.85 -4.52 0.01
C LEU A 45 19.71 -3.29 -0.30
N PHE A 46 20.58 -2.90 0.63
CA PHE A 46 21.39 -1.68 0.49
C PHE A 46 22.30 -1.79 -0.73
N ARG A 47 22.88 -2.98 -0.95
CA ARG A 47 23.67 -3.25 -2.14
C ARG A 47 22.84 -3.16 -3.42
N ALA A 48 21.66 -3.77 -3.46
CA ALA A 48 20.80 -3.76 -4.65
C ALA A 48 20.39 -2.33 -5.02
N ILE A 49 20.00 -1.53 -4.01
CA ILE A 49 19.66 -0.12 -4.15
C ILE A 49 20.84 0.68 -4.70
N ALA A 50 22.04 0.54 -4.12
CA ALA A 50 23.22 1.25 -4.60
C ALA A 50 23.60 0.90 -6.04
N ASN A 51 23.13 -0.23 -6.56
CA ASN A 51 23.30 -0.67 -7.94
C ASN A 51 22.09 -0.36 -8.85
N GLY A 52 21.05 0.33 -8.33
CA GLY A 52 19.82 0.63 -9.06
C GLY A 52 19.04 -0.62 -9.49
N LYS A 53 19.14 -1.72 -8.72
CA LYS A 53 18.50 -3.00 -9.01
C LYS A 53 17.35 -3.26 -8.05
N ARG A 54 16.30 -3.91 -8.57
CA ARG A 54 15.29 -4.58 -7.74
C ARG A 54 15.95 -5.68 -6.92
N ILE A 55 15.55 -5.80 -5.65
CA ILE A 55 15.85 -6.97 -4.83
C ILE A 55 14.63 -7.88 -4.78
N ASP A 56 14.86 -9.18 -4.95
CA ASP A 56 13.82 -10.19 -4.94
C ASP A 56 14.22 -11.30 -3.96
N TYR A 57 13.46 -11.43 -2.87
CA TYR A 57 13.67 -12.43 -1.82
C TYR A 57 12.85 -13.71 -2.05
N GLN A 58 12.15 -13.81 -3.18
CA GLN A 58 11.38 -14.99 -3.53
C GLN A 58 12.30 -16.19 -3.83
N THR A 59 11.87 -17.37 -3.41
CA THR A 59 12.55 -18.65 -3.63
C THR A 59 12.31 -19.21 -5.04
N GLY A 60 11.24 -18.76 -5.71
CA GLY A 60 10.73 -19.29 -6.96
C GLY A 60 9.70 -20.42 -6.78
N VAL A 61 9.48 -20.88 -5.54
CA VAL A 61 8.45 -21.85 -5.20
C VAL A 61 7.18 -21.10 -4.80
N VAL A 62 6.14 -21.21 -5.62
CA VAL A 62 4.91 -20.41 -5.48
C VAL A 62 4.33 -20.45 -4.07
N VAL A 63 4.24 -21.63 -3.46
CA VAL A 63 3.63 -21.80 -2.12
C VAL A 63 4.45 -21.09 -1.04
N ASP A 64 5.78 -21.18 -1.11
CA ASP A 64 6.69 -20.58 -0.13
C ASP A 64 6.76 -19.05 -0.27
N ASP A 65 6.47 -18.54 -1.48
CA ASP A 65 6.55 -17.12 -1.82
C ASP A 65 5.23 -16.37 -1.58
N GLN A 66 4.15 -17.05 -1.20
CA GLN A 66 2.88 -16.40 -0.90
C GLN A 66 2.95 -15.63 0.44
N PRO A 67 2.59 -14.32 0.47
CA PRO A 67 2.62 -13.52 1.71
C PRO A 67 1.74 -14.02 2.85
N GLU A 68 0.76 -14.89 2.57
CA GLU A 68 -0.03 -15.55 3.62
C GLU A 68 0.82 -16.50 4.48
N ASN A 69 1.91 -17.02 3.92
CA ASN A 69 2.86 -17.91 4.61
C ASN A 69 4.04 -17.13 5.23
N ALA A 70 3.96 -15.80 5.33
CA ALA A 70 5.06 -14.97 5.81
C ALA A 70 5.46 -15.18 7.29
N SER A 71 4.66 -15.92 8.06
CA SER A 71 5.05 -16.40 9.39
C SER A 71 6.18 -17.43 9.36
N GLN A 72 6.38 -18.10 8.21
CA GLN A 72 7.44 -19.09 7.98
C GLN A 72 8.69 -18.48 7.35
N TRP A 73 8.62 -17.21 6.93
CA TRP A 73 9.73 -16.50 6.31
C TRP A 73 10.78 -16.13 7.37
N GLY A 74 12.03 -16.52 7.13
CA GLY A 74 13.13 -16.29 8.06
C GLY A 74 13.82 -14.94 7.88
N GLU A 75 14.88 -14.73 8.66
CA GLU A 75 15.69 -13.52 8.68
C GLU A 75 16.30 -13.17 7.30
N GLU A 76 16.48 -14.15 6.42
CA GLU A 76 16.99 -13.97 5.07
C GLU A 76 16.12 -13.09 4.18
N ARG A 77 14.84 -12.91 4.53
CA ARG A 77 13.89 -12.05 3.81
C ARG A 77 13.18 -11.04 4.70
N THR A 78 13.65 -10.86 5.94
CA THR A 78 13.10 -9.89 6.89
C THR A 78 13.82 -8.56 6.76
N LEU A 79 13.06 -7.47 6.66
CA LEU A 79 13.55 -6.10 6.60
C LEU A 79 12.90 -5.28 7.71
N ARG A 80 13.69 -4.47 8.42
CA ARG A 80 13.16 -3.60 9.48
C ARG A 80 12.66 -2.28 8.90
N GLY A 81 11.48 -1.86 9.33
CA GLY A 81 10.77 -0.67 8.85
C GLY A 81 11.55 0.63 9.07
N ASP A 82 12.38 0.72 10.12
CA ASP A 82 13.22 1.89 10.39
C ASP A 82 14.39 2.03 9.40
N ARG A 83 14.95 0.92 8.87
CA ARG A 83 15.93 0.94 7.78
C ARG A 83 15.29 1.39 6.48
N LEU A 84 14.10 0.87 6.16
CA LEU A 84 13.32 1.28 5.00
C LEU A 84 12.94 2.76 5.08
N ARG A 85 12.51 3.24 6.25
CA ARG A 85 12.23 4.67 6.48
C ARG A 85 13.45 5.53 6.15
N TRP A 86 14.61 5.18 6.70
CA TRP A 86 15.83 5.94 6.47
C TRP A 86 16.22 5.99 4.98
N LEU A 87 16.13 4.87 4.27
CA LEU A 87 16.37 4.82 2.82
C LEU A 87 15.45 5.77 2.03
N CYS A 88 14.21 5.97 2.49
CA CYS A 88 13.23 6.81 1.81
C CYS A 88 13.42 8.31 2.08
N ILE A 89 13.81 8.69 3.31
CA ILE A 89 13.77 10.09 3.75
C ILE A 89 15.13 10.79 3.72
N GLU A 90 16.24 10.05 3.78
CA GLU A 90 17.57 10.65 3.88
C GLU A 90 18.03 11.17 2.49
N PRO A 91 18.19 12.49 2.28
CA PRO A 91 18.53 13.04 0.97
C PRO A 91 19.84 12.52 0.39
N ALA A 92 20.84 12.28 1.24
CA ALA A 92 22.11 11.73 0.78
C ALA A 92 21.99 10.28 0.26
N VAL A 93 20.91 9.58 0.63
CA VAL A 93 20.66 8.17 0.33
C VAL A 93 19.70 8.01 -0.84
N TRP A 94 18.53 8.67 -0.83
CA TRP A 94 17.56 8.45 -1.91
C TRP A 94 18.06 8.96 -3.26
N GLN A 95 19.02 9.90 -3.29
CA GLN A 95 19.71 10.31 -4.52
C GLN A 95 20.50 9.16 -5.18
N LEU A 96 20.98 8.19 -4.38
CA LEU A 96 21.63 6.98 -4.88
C LEU A 96 20.60 5.97 -5.43
N CYS A 97 19.34 6.11 -5.04
CA CYS A 97 18.24 5.23 -5.44
C CYS A 97 17.55 5.72 -6.73
N LEU A 98 17.88 6.91 -7.23
CA LEU A 98 17.25 7.48 -8.42
C LEU A 98 17.83 6.92 -9.72
N PRO A 99 17.01 6.79 -10.79
CA PRO A 99 15.56 7.03 -10.84
C PRO A 99 14.67 5.85 -10.40
N GLN A 100 15.24 4.67 -10.14
CA GLN A 100 14.48 3.42 -9.98
C GLN A 100 13.64 3.38 -8.69
N GLY A 101 14.08 4.08 -7.65
CA GLY A 101 13.49 4.09 -6.32
C GLY A 101 13.69 2.80 -5.56
N LEU A 102 12.80 2.55 -4.61
CA LEU A 102 12.85 1.36 -3.75
C LEU A 102 11.96 0.28 -4.35
N ASP A 103 12.57 -0.78 -4.88
CA ASP A 103 11.88 -1.92 -5.49
C ASP A 103 12.27 -3.22 -4.80
N VAL A 104 11.37 -3.69 -3.94
CA VAL A 104 11.54 -4.88 -3.11
C VAL A 104 10.45 -5.88 -3.43
N ALA A 105 10.81 -7.16 -3.54
CA ALA A 105 9.84 -8.23 -3.64
C ALA A 105 10.10 -9.37 -2.68
N GLY A 106 9.01 -10.00 -2.22
CA GLY A 106 9.09 -11.19 -1.36
C GLY A 106 9.60 -10.92 0.06
N ALA A 107 9.64 -9.67 0.53
CA ALA A 107 10.17 -9.37 1.87
C ALA A 107 9.09 -9.41 2.96
N LYS A 108 9.48 -9.84 4.17
CA LYS A 108 8.74 -9.58 5.41
C LYS A 108 9.20 -8.24 5.97
N ILE A 109 8.29 -7.29 6.16
CA ILE A 109 8.60 -6.01 6.80
C ILE A 109 8.14 -6.09 8.25
N GLU A 110 9.10 -5.99 9.17
CA GLU A 110 8.88 -5.94 10.61
C GLU A 110 9.09 -4.52 11.15
N GLY A 111 8.35 -4.13 12.19
CA GLY A 111 8.28 -2.74 12.61
C GLY A 111 7.37 -1.93 11.68
N ALA A 112 6.61 -0.99 12.24
CA ALA A 112 5.83 -0.08 11.42
C ALA A 112 6.73 0.76 10.48
N LEU A 113 6.48 0.66 9.17
CA LEU A 113 7.06 1.59 8.20
C LEU A 113 6.28 2.90 8.26
N ASN A 114 6.78 3.83 9.08
CA ASN A 114 6.22 5.17 9.17
C ASN A 114 6.94 6.13 8.23
N LEU A 115 6.22 6.65 7.25
CA LEU A 115 6.67 7.62 6.25
C LEU A 115 5.86 8.92 6.31
N SER A 116 5.00 9.09 7.33
CA SER A 116 4.17 10.27 7.49
C SER A 116 5.00 11.57 7.51
N PHE A 117 4.39 12.65 7.03
CA PHE A 117 4.96 14.01 6.99
C PHE A 117 6.32 14.09 6.28
N SER A 118 6.52 13.28 5.24
CA SER A 118 7.79 13.17 4.53
C SER A 118 7.61 13.40 3.03
N ASP A 119 8.58 14.08 2.40
CA ASP A 119 8.63 14.27 0.94
C ASP A 119 9.57 13.24 0.31
N ILE A 120 8.98 12.23 -0.34
CA ILE A 120 9.70 11.08 -0.89
C ILE A 120 9.83 11.26 -2.41
N ALA A 121 11.04 11.58 -2.85
CA ALA A 121 11.33 11.85 -4.26
C ALA A 121 11.42 10.60 -5.14
N ILE A 122 11.36 9.40 -4.57
CA ILE A 122 11.51 8.11 -5.26
C ILE A 122 10.18 7.33 -5.32
N PRO A 123 9.94 6.51 -6.35
CA PRO A 123 8.83 5.56 -6.33
C PRO A 123 9.09 4.46 -5.28
N LEU A 124 8.02 3.97 -4.67
CA LEU A 124 8.06 2.87 -3.69
C LEU A 124 7.29 1.67 -4.25
N ARG A 125 7.97 0.54 -4.39
CA ARG A 125 7.40 -0.73 -4.82
C ARG A 125 7.76 -1.82 -3.83
N PHE A 126 6.73 -2.40 -3.22
CA PHE A 126 6.82 -3.59 -2.38
C PHE A 126 5.89 -4.64 -2.97
N ALA A 127 6.41 -5.53 -3.78
CA ALA A 127 5.62 -6.54 -4.48
C ALA A 127 5.68 -7.89 -3.76
N TYR A 128 4.53 -8.54 -3.54
CA TYR A 128 4.48 -9.83 -2.84
C TYR A 128 5.20 -9.81 -1.47
N CYS A 129 5.12 -8.68 -0.77
CA CYS A 129 5.69 -8.51 0.56
C CYS A 129 4.64 -8.82 1.64
N SER A 130 5.08 -8.95 2.89
CA SER A 130 4.20 -9.04 4.05
C SER A 130 4.59 -7.99 5.09
N PHE A 131 3.69 -7.07 5.39
CA PHE A 131 3.87 -6.10 6.48
C PHE A 131 3.23 -6.63 7.76
N ALA A 132 4.05 -6.82 8.80
CA ALA A 132 3.58 -7.24 10.12
C ALA A 132 2.86 -6.12 10.89
N GLU A 133 3.06 -4.87 10.48
CA GLU A 133 2.52 -3.66 11.08
C GLU A 133 2.02 -2.67 10.01
N PRO A 134 1.22 -1.65 10.37
CA PRO A 134 0.66 -0.72 9.41
C PRO A 134 1.71 0.10 8.65
N LEU A 135 1.43 0.35 7.37
CA LEU A 135 2.13 1.35 6.56
C LEU A 135 1.52 2.73 6.82
N ARG A 136 2.31 3.67 7.34
CA ARG A 136 1.85 5.04 7.61
C ARG A 136 2.44 6.02 6.61
N LEU A 137 1.57 6.78 5.96
CA LEU A 137 1.82 7.70 4.85
C LEU A 137 1.01 9.01 5.02
N GLN A 138 0.63 9.34 6.26
CA GLN A 138 -0.17 10.54 6.52
C GLN A 138 0.61 11.78 6.08
N GLN A 139 0.02 12.61 5.22
CA GLN A 139 0.66 13.82 4.69
C GLN A 139 2.05 13.55 4.07
N THR A 140 2.20 12.40 3.40
CA THR A 140 3.40 12.07 2.63
C THR A 140 3.24 12.50 1.17
N THR A 141 4.29 13.08 0.59
CA THR A 141 4.38 13.28 -0.86
C THR A 141 5.21 12.15 -1.47
N LEU A 142 4.73 11.47 -2.51
CA LEU A 142 5.51 10.45 -3.21
C LEU A 142 5.19 10.38 -4.71
N ARG A 143 6.10 9.78 -5.48
CA ARG A 143 5.88 9.61 -6.93
C ARG A 143 4.88 8.50 -7.25
N ARG A 144 4.99 7.37 -6.57
CA ARG A 144 4.19 6.17 -6.86
C ARG A 144 4.27 5.24 -5.66
N LEU A 145 3.14 4.59 -5.37
CA LEU A 145 3.07 3.48 -4.43
C LEU A 145 2.57 2.24 -5.16
N ASP A 146 3.35 1.16 -5.13
CA ASP A 146 2.97 -0.12 -5.70
C ASP A 146 3.11 -1.22 -4.64
N LEU A 147 1.98 -1.73 -4.18
CA LEU A 147 1.88 -2.81 -3.20
C LEU A 147 1.29 -4.08 -3.84
N SER A 148 1.51 -4.28 -5.14
CA SER A 148 0.92 -5.41 -5.87
C SER A 148 1.29 -6.76 -5.22
N GLY A 149 0.27 -7.57 -4.91
CA GLY A 149 0.42 -8.87 -4.28
C GLY A 149 0.84 -8.84 -2.81
N THR A 150 0.96 -7.67 -2.19
CA THR A 150 1.42 -7.53 -0.80
C THR A 150 0.29 -7.71 0.20
N ARG A 151 0.60 -8.30 1.36
CA ARG A 151 -0.31 -8.47 2.50
C ARG A 151 0.07 -7.51 3.63
N LEU A 152 -0.90 -6.81 4.21
CA LEU A 152 -0.69 -5.93 5.36
C LEU A 152 -1.59 -6.34 6.52
N ALA A 153 -0.95 -6.63 7.66
CA ALA A 153 -1.62 -6.81 8.94
C ALA A 153 -2.22 -5.48 9.44
N PRO A 154 -3.24 -5.52 10.30
CA PRO A 154 -3.83 -4.31 10.89
C PRO A 154 -3.01 -3.79 12.08
N SER A 155 -3.25 -2.54 12.46
CA SER A 155 -2.74 -1.97 13.71
C SER A 155 -3.29 -2.75 14.90
N GLN A 156 -2.43 -3.04 15.88
CA GLN A 156 -2.90 -3.53 17.17
C GLN A 156 -3.71 -2.40 17.84
N ILE A 157 -4.96 -2.66 18.20
CA ILE A 157 -5.73 -1.72 19.03
C ILE A 157 -5.27 -1.93 20.47
N GLU A 158 -4.49 -0.98 21.00
CA GLU A 158 -4.33 -0.88 22.44
C GLU A 158 -5.67 -0.44 23.03
N THR A 159 -6.18 -1.21 23.98
CA THR A 159 -7.56 -1.19 24.51
C THR A 159 -7.97 0.09 25.27
N VAL A 160 -7.35 1.26 25.00
CA VAL A 160 -7.47 2.47 25.83
C VAL A 160 -7.91 3.73 25.07
N SER A 161 -8.14 3.67 23.74
CA SER A 161 -8.68 4.85 23.03
C SER A 161 -10.21 4.92 23.16
N THR A 162 -10.72 6.04 23.67
CA THR A 162 -12.16 6.33 23.88
C THR A 162 -12.94 6.64 22.59
N GLU A 163 -12.28 6.54 21.45
CA GLU A 163 -12.92 6.50 20.13
C GLU A 163 -12.62 5.11 19.56
N ALA A 164 -13.63 4.47 18.96
CA ALA A 164 -13.51 3.13 18.39
C ALA A 164 -12.47 3.13 17.25
N ALA A 165 -11.19 2.96 17.60
CA ALA A 165 -10.10 2.93 16.66
C ALA A 165 -10.30 1.73 15.73
N VAL A 166 -10.56 2.00 14.45
CA VAL A 166 -10.72 0.94 13.46
C VAL A 166 -9.32 0.39 13.14
N PRO A 167 -9.09 -0.94 13.24
CA PRO A 167 -7.79 -1.52 12.92
C PRO A 167 -7.40 -1.14 11.49
N THR A 168 -6.23 -0.51 11.34
CA THR A 168 -5.79 0.12 10.08
C THR A 168 -4.56 -0.58 9.54
N SER A 169 -4.56 -0.93 8.25
CA SER A 169 -3.38 -1.51 7.58
C SER A 169 -2.57 -0.48 6.81
N ILE A 170 -3.24 0.52 6.22
CA ILE A 170 -2.61 1.65 5.54
C ILE A 170 -3.27 2.92 6.04
N ASP A 171 -2.47 3.82 6.62
CA ASP A 171 -2.90 5.17 6.97
C ASP A 171 -2.24 6.16 6.02
N ALA A 172 -2.94 6.53 4.95
CA ALA A 172 -2.48 7.45 3.91
C ALA A 172 -3.39 8.68 3.81
N ARG A 173 -3.84 9.19 4.97
CA ARG A 173 -4.61 10.43 5.07
C ARG A 173 -3.83 11.59 4.46
N GLU A 174 -4.47 12.34 3.57
CA GLU A 174 -3.88 13.52 2.92
C GLU A 174 -2.56 13.22 2.20
N VAL A 175 -2.36 11.98 1.72
CA VAL A 175 -1.20 11.63 0.91
C VAL A 175 -1.27 12.32 -0.46
N GLU A 176 -0.13 12.80 -0.96
CA GLU A 176 -0.01 13.34 -2.32
C GLU A 176 0.83 12.41 -3.20
N VAL A 177 0.24 11.88 -4.27
CA VAL A 177 0.88 10.96 -5.20
C VAL A 177 0.85 11.54 -6.60
N THR A 178 2.02 11.90 -7.14
CA THR A 178 2.12 12.48 -8.50
C THR A 178 1.89 11.44 -9.62
N GLY A 179 2.00 10.17 -9.29
CA GLY A 179 1.66 9.04 -10.13
C GLY A 179 0.44 8.29 -9.60
N SER A 180 0.53 6.97 -9.55
CA SER A 180 -0.59 6.08 -9.19
C SER A 180 -0.34 5.35 -7.88
N ILE A 181 -1.43 4.93 -7.23
CA ILE A 181 -1.40 3.94 -6.15
C ILE A 181 -1.93 2.62 -6.72
N LEU A 182 -1.12 1.57 -6.63
CA LEU A 182 -1.43 0.24 -7.17
C LEU A 182 -1.50 -0.79 -6.04
N LEU A 183 -2.69 -1.34 -5.82
CA LEU A 183 -3.02 -2.36 -4.83
C LEU A 183 -3.55 -3.61 -5.56
N LEU A 184 -2.73 -4.13 -6.49
CA LEU A 184 -3.13 -5.12 -7.50
C LEU A 184 -2.78 -6.56 -7.14
N GLN A 185 -3.15 -7.50 -8.01
CA GLN A 185 -2.59 -8.85 -8.11
C GLN A 185 -2.63 -9.63 -6.78
N GLY A 186 -3.78 -9.65 -6.11
CA GLY A 186 -3.91 -10.36 -4.84
C GLY A 186 -3.36 -9.59 -3.64
N PHE A 187 -3.22 -8.28 -3.73
CA PHE A 187 -3.07 -7.41 -2.56
C PHE A 187 -4.11 -7.74 -1.49
N VAL A 188 -3.69 -7.79 -0.22
CA VAL A 188 -4.57 -8.08 0.93
C VAL A 188 -4.34 -7.04 2.02
N ALA A 189 -5.41 -6.37 2.45
CA ALA A 189 -5.42 -5.54 3.65
C ALA A 189 -6.37 -6.14 4.69
N GLU A 190 -5.84 -6.48 5.86
CA GLU A 190 -6.61 -7.03 6.98
C GLU A 190 -7.24 -5.94 7.87
N GLY A 191 -6.72 -4.73 7.82
CA GLY A 191 -7.29 -3.52 8.40
C GLY A 191 -7.80 -2.56 7.33
N THR A 192 -8.35 -1.43 7.76
CA THR A 192 -8.79 -0.35 6.87
C THR A 192 -7.62 0.18 6.05
N VAL A 193 -7.88 0.47 4.79
CA VAL A 193 -7.02 1.32 3.95
C VAL A 193 -7.62 2.71 3.92
N ILE A 194 -6.95 3.67 4.57
CA ILE A 194 -7.40 5.06 4.68
C ILE A 194 -6.63 5.90 3.65
N LEU A 195 -7.37 6.51 2.72
CA LEU A 195 -6.92 7.45 1.70
C LEU A 195 -7.77 8.75 1.76
N ARG A 196 -8.31 9.08 2.93
CA ARG A 196 -9.12 10.28 3.15
C ARG A 196 -8.33 11.53 2.77
N GLY A 197 -8.91 12.39 1.96
CA GLY A 197 -8.26 13.61 1.47
C GLY A 197 -7.05 13.38 0.56
N ALA A 198 -6.76 12.15 0.14
CA ALA A 198 -5.62 11.85 -0.72
C ALA A 198 -5.73 12.57 -2.07
N ARG A 199 -4.59 13.02 -2.61
CA ARG A 199 -4.47 13.61 -3.95
C ARG A 199 -3.64 12.68 -4.82
N ILE A 200 -4.26 12.05 -5.81
CA ILE A 200 -3.61 11.10 -6.70
C ILE A 200 -3.72 11.64 -8.12
N GLU A 201 -2.59 12.06 -8.71
CA GLU A 201 -2.56 12.64 -10.06
C GLU A 201 -2.66 11.58 -11.17
N GLY A 202 -2.47 10.30 -10.82
CA GLY A 202 -2.72 9.15 -11.69
C GLY A 202 -3.98 8.37 -11.28
N ASN A 203 -3.89 7.04 -11.34
CA ASN A 203 -4.98 6.14 -10.97
C ASN A 203 -4.85 5.64 -9.53
N LEU A 204 -5.99 5.29 -8.94
CA LEU A 204 -6.05 4.34 -7.83
C LEU A 204 -6.56 3.01 -8.38
N ASP A 205 -5.70 2.01 -8.39
CA ASP A 205 -6.07 0.70 -8.93
C ASP A 205 -5.96 -0.39 -7.86
N CYS A 206 -7.12 -0.91 -7.47
CA CYS A 206 -7.30 -1.96 -6.49
C CYS A 206 -7.77 -3.27 -7.14
N SER A 207 -7.62 -3.42 -8.47
CA SER A 207 -8.12 -4.59 -9.19
C SER A 207 -7.51 -5.88 -8.64
N LYS A 208 -8.37 -6.88 -8.39
CA LYS A 208 -8.01 -8.15 -7.70
C LYS A 208 -7.51 -8.00 -6.26
N GLY A 209 -7.70 -6.85 -5.62
CA GLY A 209 -7.37 -6.62 -4.21
C GLY A 209 -8.45 -7.15 -3.26
N GLN A 210 -8.04 -7.55 -2.05
CA GLN A 210 -8.92 -8.03 -0.99
C GLN A 210 -8.80 -7.13 0.26
N PHE A 211 -9.91 -6.50 0.64
CA PHE A 211 -10.00 -5.60 1.78
C PHE A 211 -10.91 -6.23 2.82
N LEU A 212 -10.31 -6.75 3.89
CA LEU A 212 -10.93 -7.73 4.78
C LEU A 212 -11.46 -7.13 6.09
N GLN A 213 -11.31 -5.83 6.31
CA GLN A 213 -11.85 -5.14 7.48
C GLN A 213 -13.39 -5.07 7.42
N PRO A 214 -14.14 -5.67 8.36
CA PRO A 214 -15.62 -5.76 8.27
C PRO A 214 -16.39 -4.44 8.43
N ALA A 215 -15.84 -3.46 9.15
CA ALA A 215 -16.49 -2.17 9.34
C ALA A 215 -16.29 -1.24 8.13
N LEU A 216 -15.05 -0.79 7.94
CA LEU A 216 -14.64 0.12 6.87
C LEU A 216 -13.43 -0.47 6.14
N ALA A 217 -13.64 -0.94 4.92
CA ALA A 217 -12.63 -1.64 4.14
C ALA A 217 -11.67 -0.66 3.45
N LEU A 218 -12.23 0.35 2.78
CA LEU A 218 -11.49 1.35 2.02
C LEU A 218 -12.16 2.72 2.20
N ASP A 219 -11.39 3.69 2.70
CA ASP A 219 -11.87 5.05 2.94
C ASP A 219 -11.20 6.06 2.00
N LEU A 220 -11.97 6.60 1.06
CA LEU A 220 -11.58 7.61 0.07
C LEU A 220 -12.36 8.91 0.28
N GLU A 221 -12.89 9.15 1.48
CA GLU A 221 -13.63 10.37 1.79
C GLU A 221 -12.83 11.63 1.40
N GLY A 222 -13.43 12.49 0.57
CA GLY A 222 -12.81 13.72 0.09
C GLY A 222 -11.54 13.54 -0.77
N ALA A 223 -11.21 12.32 -1.19
CA ALA A 223 -10.04 12.08 -2.04
C ALA A 223 -10.25 12.66 -3.46
N SER A 224 -9.16 13.11 -4.10
CA SER A 224 -9.14 13.55 -5.49
C SER A 224 -8.22 12.65 -6.29
N VAL A 225 -8.79 11.84 -7.19
CA VAL A 225 -8.06 11.00 -8.13
C VAL A 225 -8.25 11.57 -9.53
N LYS A 226 -7.18 12.00 -10.19
CA LYS A 226 -7.27 12.58 -11.54
C LYS A 226 -7.57 11.54 -12.62
N GLY A 227 -7.09 10.32 -12.44
CA GLY A 227 -7.36 9.19 -13.32
C GLY A 227 -8.61 8.41 -12.93
N ASN A 228 -8.53 7.10 -13.10
CA ASN A 228 -9.58 6.15 -12.74
C ASN A 228 -9.45 5.69 -11.27
N VAL A 229 -10.58 5.31 -10.69
CA VAL A 229 -10.64 4.46 -9.50
C VAL A 229 -11.13 3.09 -9.94
N ASN A 230 -10.26 2.08 -9.86
CA ASN A 230 -10.53 0.72 -10.32
C ASN A 230 -10.73 -0.22 -9.12
N LEU A 231 -11.97 -0.63 -8.90
CA LEU A 231 -12.42 -1.61 -7.90
C LEU A 231 -12.97 -2.85 -8.61
N SER A 232 -12.23 -3.34 -9.62
CA SER A 232 -12.71 -4.32 -10.60
C SER A 232 -12.00 -5.67 -10.49
N HIS A 233 -12.46 -6.64 -11.30
CA HIS A 233 -11.82 -7.93 -11.53
C HIS A 233 -11.49 -8.70 -10.24
N LYS A 234 -12.50 -9.28 -9.58
CA LYS A 234 -12.32 -9.99 -8.30
C LYS A 234 -11.83 -9.10 -7.15
N PHE A 235 -11.95 -7.77 -7.28
CA PHE A 235 -11.91 -6.89 -6.11
C PHE A 235 -12.93 -7.36 -5.08
N LYS A 236 -12.55 -7.40 -3.81
CA LYS A 236 -13.41 -7.84 -2.71
C LYS A 236 -13.27 -6.93 -1.51
N ALA A 237 -14.38 -6.36 -1.06
CA ALA A 237 -14.46 -5.58 0.19
C ALA A 237 -15.46 -6.24 1.15
N GLN A 238 -15.01 -6.57 2.37
CA GLN A 238 -15.87 -7.12 3.43
C GLN A 238 -16.58 -6.05 4.26
N GLY A 239 -15.97 -4.87 4.39
CA GLY A 239 -16.56 -3.68 4.97
C GLY A 239 -16.97 -2.65 3.93
N THR A 240 -17.44 -1.51 4.42
CA THR A 240 -17.89 -0.40 3.57
C THR A 240 -16.73 0.12 2.71
N VAL A 241 -17.01 0.39 1.43
CA VAL A 241 -16.16 1.24 0.59
C VAL A 241 -16.73 2.65 0.59
N ASN A 242 -15.97 3.62 1.10
CA ASN A 242 -16.40 5.00 1.26
C ASN A 242 -15.73 5.91 0.22
N LEU A 243 -16.52 6.51 -0.66
CA LEU A 243 -16.16 7.50 -1.68
C LEU A 243 -16.86 8.84 -1.42
N PHE A 244 -17.30 9.09 -0.18
CA PHE A 244 -18.06 10.29 0.17
C PHE A 244 -17.30 11.56 -0.25
N SER A 245 -17.95 12.39 -1.07
CA SER A 245 -17.38 13.64 -1.62
C SER A 245 -16.04 13.48 -2.37
N ALA A 246 -15.70 12.27 -2.83
CA ALA A 246 -14.52 12.06 -3.64
C ALA A 246 -14.69 12.67 -5.04
N THR A 247 -13.59 13.09 -5.66
CA THR A 247 -13.53 13.55 -7.05
C THR A 247 -12.71 12.58 -7.89
N ILE A 248 -13.30 12.08 -8.97
CA ILE A 248 -12.68 11.14 -9.91
C ILE A 248 -12.67 11.81 -11.28
N GLY A 249 -11.46 12.08 -11.80
CA GLY A 249 -11.25 12.80 -13.06
C GLY A 249 -11.50 11.96 -14.32
N SER A 250 -11.62 10.64 -14.17
CA SER A 250 -12.03 9.73 -15.24
C SER A 250 -13.17 8.83 -14.76
N ASN A 251 -13.02 7.51 -14.78
CA ASN A 251 -14.10 6.57 -14.48
C ASN A 251 -13.99 5.97 -13.07
N LEU A 252 -15.14 5.62 -12.50
CA LEU A 252 -15.25 4.67 -11.38
C LEU A 252 -15.61 3.30 -11.94
N GLN A 253 -14.66 2.36 -11.91
CA GLN A 253 -14.82 1.02 -12.49
C GLN A 253 -14.99 -0.02 -11.38
N CYS A 254 -16.15 -0.65 -11.29
CA CYS A 254 -16.44 -1.72 -10.32
C CYS A 254 -16.79 -3.05 -11.00
N ASP A 255 -16.44 -3.22 -12.28
CA ASP A 255 -16.75 -4.40 -13.07
C ASP A 255 -16.25 -5.70 -12.39
N SER A 256 -17.13 -6.67 -12.21
CA SER A 256 -16.84 -7.92 -11.47
C SER A 256 -16.31 -7.73 -10.02
N GLY A 257 -16.62 -6.60 -9.37
CA GLY A 257 -16.28 -6.33 -7.97
C GLY A 257 -17.30 -6.90 -6.97
N GLN A 258 -16.83 -7.30 -5.78
CA GLN A 258 -17.65 -7.87 -4.70
C GLN A 258 -17.65 -6.94 -3.46
N PHE A 259 -18.79 -6.36 -3.14
CA PHE A 259 -18.99 -5.43 -2.03
C PHE A 259 -19.93 -6.09 -1.01
N LEU A 260 -19.36 -6.63 0.07
CA LEU A 260 -20.01 -7.67 0.87
C LEU A 260 -20.55 -7.19 2.22
N HIS A 261 -20.33 -5.93 2.57
CA HIS A 261 -20.89 -5.37 3.80
C HIS A 261 -22.43 -5.32 3.74
N ALA A 262 -23.08 -5.73 4.82
CA ALA A 262 -24.52 -6.01 4.82
C ALA A 262 -25.39 -4.75 4.80
N GLU A 263 -24.98 -3.66 5.44
CA GLU A 263 -25.77 -2.44 5.54
C GLU A 263 -25.49 -1.50 4.35
N THR A 264 -24.30 -0.91 4.32
CA THR A 264 -23.80 -0.06 3.22
C THR A 264 -22.59 -0.69 2.56
N ALA A 265 -22.76 -1.24 1.36
CA ALA A 265 -21.69 -1.89 0.62
C ALA A 265 -20.73 -0.87 -0.01
N LEU A 266 -21.30 0.18 -0.60
CA LEU A 266 -20.58 1.24 -1.29
C LEU A 266 -21.30 2.56 -1.04
N THR A 267 -20.63 3.54 -0.44
CA THR A 267 -21.16 4.90 -0.33
C THR A 267 -20.36 5.84 -1.20
N ALA A 268 -21.00 6.36 -2.24
CA ALA A 268 -20.50 7.35 -3.17
C ALA A 268 -21.38 8.62 -3.09
N HIS A 269 -21.82 8.95 -1.87
CA HIS A 269 -22.61 10.14 -1.60
C HIS A 269 -21.80 11.40 -1.94
N ARG A 270 -22.37 12.30 -2.75
CA ARG A 270 -21.71 13.51 -3.28
C ARG A 270 -20.42 13.25 -4.06
N VAL A 271 -20.20 12.04 -4.58
CA VAL A 271 -19.06 11.80 -5.47
C VAL A 271 -19.19 12.64 -6.74
N ASN A 272 -18.09 13.16 -7.26
CA ASN A 272 -18.04 13.76 -8.58
C ASN A 272 -17.18 12.90 -9.52
N VAL A 273 -17.79 12.26 -10.50
CA VAL A 273 -17.12 11.44 -11.51
C VAL A 273 -17.24 12.14 -12.85
N THR A 274 -16.10 12.53 -13.42
CA THR A 274 -16.08 13.26 -14.71
C THR A 274 -16.49 12.35 -15.88
N GLY A 275 -16.05 11.10 -15.84
CA GLY A 275 -16.42 10.07 -16.82
C GLY A 275 -17.61 9.24 -16.36
N HIS A 276 -17.45 7.93 -16.46
CA HIS A 276 -18.52 6.95 -16.29
C HIS A 276 -18.42 6.23 -14.93
N VAL A 277 -19.56 5.68 -14.49
CA VAL A 277 -19.64 4.75 -13.37
C VAL A 277 -20.10 3.40 -13.89
N PHE A 278 -19.27 2.37 -13.73
CA PHE A 278 -19.53 1.02 -14.23
C PHE A 278 -19.73 0.03 -13.08
N LEU A 279 -20.95 -0.48 -12.93
CA LEU A 279 -21.34 -1.54 -11.99
C LEU A 279 -21.82 -2.76 -12.79
N ARG A 280 -20.91 -3.37 -13.58
CA ARG A 280 -21.24 -4.38 -14.61
C ARG A 280 -20.50 -5.70 -14.42
N GLU A 281 -20.66 -6.59 -15.39
CA GLU A 281 -19.86 -7.82 -15.55
C GLU A 281 -19.78 -8.66 -14.27
N GLY A 282 -20.91 -8.85 -13.60
CA GLY A 282 -20.96 -9.64 -12.36
C GLY A 282 -20.57 -8.87 -11.09
N PHE A 283 -20.62 -7.54 -11.11
CA PHE A 283 -20.66 -6.72 -9.90
C PHE A 283 -21.69 -7.29 -8.90
N GLU A 284 -21.34 -7.34 -7.62
CA GLU A 284 -22.21 -7.82 -6.54
C GLU A 284 -22.12 -6.88 -5.33
N ALA A 285 -23.26 -6.37 -4.87
CA ALA A 285 -23.40 -5.62 -3.63
C ALA A 285 -24.40 -6.29 -2.69
N LYS A 286 -23.98 -6.64 -1.47
CA LYS A 286 -24.85 -7.22 -0.45
C LYS A 286 -25.66 -6.18 0.30
N GLY A 287 -25.02 -5.07 0.65
CA GLY A 287 -25.64 -3.90 1.24
C GLY A 287 -26.01 -2.85 0.20
N THR A 288 -26.51 -1.72 0.70
CA THR A 288 -26.93 -0.57 -0.09
C THR A 288 -25.75 0.03 -0.86
N VAL A 289 -25.98 0.37 -2.13
CA VAL A 289 -25.12 1.26 -2.91
C VAL A 289 -25.71 2.66 -2.89
N ILE A 290 -24.98 3.64 -2.36
CA ILE A 290 -25.45 5.03 -2.19
C ILE A 290 -24.75 5.93 -3.21
N LEU A 291 -25.53 6.62 -4.04
CA LEU A 291 -25.09 7.61 -5.04
C LEU A 291 -25.82 8.95 -4.84
N VAL A 292 -26.38 9.17 -3.66
CA VAL A 292 -27.13 10.39 -3.33
C VAL A 292 -26.25 11.64 -3.50
N GLY A 293 -26.74 12.58 -4.30
CA GLY A 293 -26.01 13.80 -4.65
C GLY A 293 -24.77 13.59 -5.53
N ALA A 294 -24.57 12.39 -6.09
CA ALA A 294 -23.47 12.13 -7.02
C ALA A 294 -23.65 12.92 -8.33
N THR A 295 -22.54 13.40 -8.87
CA THR A 295 -22.47 13.95 -10.23
C THR A 295 -21.70 12.98 -11.11
N ILE A 296 -22.30 12.53 -12.21
CA ILE A 296 -21.68 11.62 -13.18
C ILE A 296 -21.75 12.30 -14.54
N GLY A 297 -20.59 12.66 -15.10
CA GLY A 297 -20.50 13.37 -16.37
C GLY A 297 -20.81 12.48 -17.59
N GLY A 298 -20.55 11.18 -17.46
CA GLY A 298 -20.86 10.15 -18.45
C GLY A 298 -22.11 9.33 -18.09
N THR A 299 -22.01 8.02 -18.33
CA THR A 299 -23.08 7.06 -18.06
C THR A 299 -22.93 6.42 -16.69
N LEU A 300 -24.08 6.08 -16.09
CA LEU A 300 -24.17 5.13 -14.99
C LEU A 300 -24.70 3.82 -15.56
N GLU A 301 -23.87 2.77 -15.56
CA GLU A 301 -24.25 1.43 -16.03
C GLU A 301 -24.39 0.49 -14.83
N CYS A 302 -25.63 0.12 -14.51
CA CYS A 302 -25.99 -0.73 -13.37
C CYS A 302 -26.53 -2.08 -13.85
N GLU A 303 -25.63 -3.01 -14.18
CA GLU A 303 -25.98 -4.34 -14.70
C GLU A 303 -25.64 -5.47 -13.70
N GLY A 304 -25.08 -5.12 -12.54
CA GLY A 304 -24.71 -6.05 -11.49
C GLY A 304 -25.87 -6.56 -10.63
N LYS A 305 -25.51 -7.36 -9.64
CA LYS A 305 -26.41 -7.92 -8.63
C LYS A 305 -26.43 -7.04 -7.40
N PHE A 306 -27.61 -6.53 -7.05
CA PHE A 306 -27.83 -5.76 -5.83
C PHE A 306 -28.77 -6.57 -4.94
N LEU A 307 -28.27 -7.00 -3.79
CA LEU A 307 -28.91 -8.04 -2.98
C LEU A 307 -29.57 -7.51 -1.71
N HIS A 308 -29.42 -6.23 -1.39
CA HIS A 308 -30.01 -5.64 -0.19
C HIS A 308 -31.54 -5.60 -0.31
N ALA A 309 -32.23 -6.13 0.70
CA ALA A 309 -33.67 -6.41 0.64
C ALA A 309 -34.57 -5.16 0.64
N GLU A 310 -34.09 -4.06 1.25
CA GLU A 310 -34.85 -2.80 1.35
C GLU A 310 -34.47 -1.85 0.23
N THR A 311 -33.34 -1.15 0.38
CA THR A 311 -32.80 -0.24 -0.63
C THR A 311 -31.51 -0.83 -1.19
N ALA A 312 -31.56 -1.34 -2.42
CA ALA A 312 -30.39 -1.88 -3.11
C ALA A 312 -29.50 -0.77 -3.70
N LEU A 313 -30.12 0.24 -4.30
CA LEU A 313 -29.45 1.38 -4.93
C LEU A 313 -30.19 2.67 -4.54
N ASN A 314 -29.51 3.59 -3.87
CA ASN A 314 -30.06 4.87 -3.44
C ASN A 314 -29.45 6.03 -4.22
N VAL A 315 -30.24 6.71 -5.05
CA VAL A 315 -29.82 7.84 -5.91
C VAL A 315 -30.52 9.16 -5.58
N HIS A 316 -31.42 9.17 -4.59
CA HIS A 316 -32.29 10.31 -4.27
C HIS A 316 -31.70 11.26 -3.23
#